data_AF-A0A395UMX9-F1
#
_entry.id   AF-A0A395UMX9-F1
#
_cell.length_a   1.000
_cell.length_b   1.000
_cell.length_c   1.000
_cell.angle_alpha   90.00
_cell.angle_beta   90.00
_cell.angle_gamma   90.00
#
_symmetry.space_group_name_H-M   'P 1'
#
loop_
_entity.id
_entity.type
_entity.pdbx_description
1 polymer ?
#
loop_
_entity_poly.entity_id
_entity_poly.type
_entity_poly.pdbx_seq_one_letter_code
_entity_poly.pdbx_strand_id
1 'polypeptide(L)'
;LIKIIINYVAELRIKTFDTAEHVEIFQNPDRILEANDKIFIQGYGGPYPDYDYTVAIYDKENKTYKKIGPGTLMAEYNDVVYVIYSETDYNTNTSNHTLYSYNAKTNKKEETSFLQMPEELKTRIFYMLSINPENGDFYVGTTDYNTNGDIYRFKKDGTFIEKFESGGVSPRAAVFID
;
A
#
# COMPACT_ATOMS: atom_id res chain seq x y z
N LEU A 1 0.39 -20.42 -3.78
CA LEU A 1 1.03 -19.08 -3.88
C LEU A 1 0.17 -18.23 -4.80
N ILE A 2 -0.06 -16.96 -4.51
CA ILE A 2 -0.88 -16.09 -5.38
C ILE A 2 -0.01 -14.98 -5.93
N LYS A 3 -0.13 -14.72 -7.24
CA LYS A 3 0.63 -13.69 -7.95
C LYS A 3 -0.32 -12.76 -8.70
N ILE A 4 0.00 -11.48 -8.73
CA ILE A 4 -0.68 -10.52 -9.60
C ILE A 4 0.00 -10.49 -10.98
N ILE A 5 -0.81 -10.49 -12.03
CA ILE A 5 -0.43 -10.29 -13.44
C ILE A 5 -1.36 -9.19 -13.99
N ILE A 6 -0.98 -8.52 -15.08
CA ILE A 6 -1.79 -7.44 -15.69
C ILE A 6 -3.26 -7.89 -15.82
N ASN A 7 -4.17 -7.21 -15.11
CA ASN A 7 -5.62 -7.48 -15.02
C ASN A 7 -6.05 -8.80 -14.34
N TYR A 8 -5.12 -9.58 -13.76
CA TYR A 8 -5.42 -10.89 -13.18
C TYR A 8 -4.79 -11.12 -11.81
N VAL A 9 -5.49 -11.90 -10.99
CA VAL A 9 -4.90 -12.68 -9.91
C VAL A 9 -4.68 -14.10 -10.42
N ALA A 10 -3.49 -14.64 -10.22
CA ALA A 10 -3.13 -16.00 -10.57
C ALA A 10 -2.87 -16.83 -9.32
N GLU A 11 -3.56 -17.96 -9.19
CA GLU A 11 -3.22 -18.96 -8.18
C GLU A 11 -2.17 -19.92 -8.74
N LEU A 12 -1.08 -20.15 -8.01
CA LEU A 12 0.04 -21.01 -8.40
C LEU A 12 0.11 -22.24 -7.50
N ARG A 13 0.22 -23.41 -8.14
CA ARG A 13 0.47 -24.67 -7.43
C ARG A 13 1.93 -24.75 -7.04
N ILE A 14 2.22 -24.74 -5.74
CA ILE A 14 3.60 -24.64 -5.21
C ILE A 14 4.48 -25.83 -5.65
N LYS A 15 3.89 -27.03 -5.83
CA LYS A 15 4.65 -28.22 -6.20
C LYS A 15 5.10 -28.26 -7.67
N THR A 16 4.35 -27.59 -8.56
CA THR A 16 4.62 -27.67 -10.01
C THR A 16 4.98 -26.31 -10.61
N PHE A 17 4.76 -25.22 -9.86
CA PHE A 17 4.88 -23.84 -10.34
C PHE A 17 3.99 -23.51 -11.56
N ASP A 18 3.04 -24.38 -11.91
CA ASP A 18 2.04 -24.09 -12.93
C ASP A 18 0.91 -23.22 -12.36
N THR A 19 0.35 -22.37 -13.22
CA THR A 19 -0.87 -21.62 -12.91
C THR A 19 -2.04 -22.59 -12.74
N ALA A 20 -2.69 -22.52 -11.59
CA ALA A 20 -3.91 -23.24 -11.29
C ALA A 20 -5.11 -22.57 -11.97
N GLU A 21 -5.18 -21.24 -11.88
CA GLU A 21 -6.31 -20.45 -12.40
C GLU A 21 -5.92 -18.96 -12.56
N HIS A 22 -6.57 -18.29 -13.54
CA HIS A 22 -6.57 -16.83 -13.70
C HIS A 22 -7.94 -16.27 -13.36
N VAL A 23 -7.99 -15.28 -12.48
CA VAL A 23 -9.22 -14.56 -12.13
C VAL A 23 -9.06 -13.11 -12.51
N GLU A 24 -9.96 -12.64 -13.37
CA GLU A 24 -9.99 -11.24 -13.82
C GLU A 24 -10.39 -10.34 -12.66
N ILE A 25 -9.64 -9.26 -12.49
CA ILE A 25 -9.88 -8.22 -11.50
C ILE A 25 -9.84 -6.85 -12.19
N PHE A 26 -9.77 -5.77 -11.40
CA PHE A 26 -9.62 -4.42 -11.95
C PHE A 26 -8.28 -4.22 -12.67
N GLN A 27 -8.23 -3.18 -13.52
CA GLN A 27 -7.06 -2.89 -14.35
C GLN A 27 -5.83 -2.48 -13.55
N ASN A 28 -4.65 -2.89 -14.03
CA ASN A 28 -3.34 -2.52 -13.48
C ASN A 28 -3.20 -2.70 -11.95
N PRO A 29 -3.40 -3.93 -11.43
CA PRO A 29 -3.09 -4.25 -10.05
C PRO A 29 -1.58 -4.11 -9.79
N ASP A 30 -1.19 -3.52 -8.66
CA ASP A 30 0.21 -3.23 -8.28
C ASP A 30 0.66 -4.03 -7.05
N ARG A 31 -0.19 -4.16 -6.03
CA ARG A 31 0.18 -4.78 -4.74
C ARG A 31 -0.84 -5.82 -4.30
N ILE A 32 -0.33 -6.86 -3.62
CA ILE A 32 -1.12 -7.89 -2.93
C ILE A 32 -0.54 -8.09 -1.53
N LEU A 33 -1.42 -8.28 -0.55
CA LEU A 33 -1.04 -8.75 0.79
C LEU A 33 -2.16 -9.60 1.39
N GLU A 34 -1.84 -10.31 2.45
CA GLU A 34 -2.78 -11.11 3.22
C GLU A 34 -2.92 -10.57 4.64
N ALA A 35 -4.14 -10.49 5.15
CA ALA A 35 -4.45 -10.13 6.53
C ALA A 35 -5.67 -10.93 6.99
N ASN A 36 -5.57 -11.68 8.09
CA ASN A 36 -6.64 -12.53 8.62
C ASN A 36 -7.32 -13.39 7.54
N ASP A 37 -6.51 -14.17 6.80
CA ASP A 37 -6.90 -15.04 5.68
C ASP A 37 -7.57 -14.35 4.48
N LYS A 38 -7.66 -13.01 4.51
CA LYS A 38 -8.21 -12.20 3.42
C LYS A 38 -7.11 -11.66 2.55
N ILE A 39 -7.35 -11.66 1.26
CA ILE A 39 -6.44 -11.11 0.26
C ILE A 39 -6.87 -9.69 -0.05
N PHE A 40 -5.95 -8.76 0.14
CA PHE A 40 -6.10 -7.37 -0.26
C PHE A 40 -5.32 -7.13 -1.53
N ILE A 41 -5.92 -6.40 -2.46
CA ILE A 41 -5.35 -6.07 -3.76
C ILE A 41 -5.46 -4.56 -3.91
N GLN A 42 -4.36 -3.92 -4.30
CA GLN A 42 -4.31 -2.49 -4.62
C GLN A 42 -3.77 -2.30 -6.03
N GLY A 43 -4.29 -1.33 -6.77
CA GLY A 43 -3.73 -0.89 -8.04
C GLY A 43 -4.44 0.34 -8.60
N TYR A 44 -4.18 0.65 -9.86
CA TYR A 44 -4.73 1.87 -10.48
C TYR A 44 -6.24 1.78 -10.68
N GLY A 45 -6.75 0.67 -11.21
CA GLY A 45 -8.17 0.53 -11.60
C GLY A 45 -8.65 1.63 -12.57
N GLY A 46 -9.78 1.41 -13.23
CA GLY A 46 -10.24 2.32 -14.30
C GLY A 46 -9.27 2.48 -15.50
N PRO A 47 -9.70 3.12 -16.59
CA PRO A 47 -8.83 3.45 -17.71
C PRO A 47 -8.05 4.74 -17.44
N TYR A 48 -6.85 4.88 -18.04
CA TYR A 48 -6.15 6.17 -18.06
C TYR A 48 -6.95 7.21 -18.86
N PRO A 49 -7.07 8.48 -18.42
CA PRO A 49 -6.45 9.07 -17.22
C PRO A 49 -7.27 8.96 -15.92
N ASP A 50 -8.47 8.37 -15.99
CA ASP A 50 -9.47 8.34 -14.90
C ASP A 50 -9.28 7.14 -13.95
N TYR A 51 -8.07 6.99 -13.41
CA TYR A 51 -7.77 5.93 -12.46
C TYR A 51 -8.56 6.09 -11.14
N ASP A 52 -9.05 4.97 -10.58
CA ASP A 52 -9.88 4.97 -9.38
C ASP A 52 -9.16 4.48 -8.10
N TYR A 53 -7.87 4.18 -8.26
CA TYR A 53 -6.87 3.69 -7.33
C TYR A 53 -7.39 2.59 -6.39
N THR A 54 -8.09 1.60 -6.95
CA THR A 54 -8.81 0.59 -6.16
C THR A 54 -7.93 -0.14 -5.14
N VAL A 55 -8.41 -0.16 -3.89
CA VAL A 55 -8.11 -1.20 -2.89
C VAL A 55 -9.34 -2.07 -2.71
N ALA A 56 -9.17 -3.38 -2.82
CA ALA A 56 -10.26 -4.34 -2.72
C ALA A 56 -9.87 -5.59 -1.92
N ILE A 57 -10.89 -6.22 -1.34
CA ILE A 57 -10.78 -7.55 -0.73
C ILE A 57 -11.23 -8.57 -1.77
N TYR A 58 -10.37 -9.55 -2.06
CA TYR A 58 -10.67 -10.62 -3.01
C TYR A 58 -11.39 -11.79 -2.33
N ASP A 59 -12.48 -12.22 -2.95
CA ASP A 59 -13.26 -13.39 -2.57
C ASP A 59 -12.81 -14.57 -3.44
N LYS A 60 -12.06 -15.50 -2.83
CA LYS A 60 -11.49 -16.67 -3.51
C LYS A 60 -12.57 -17.67 -3.93
N GLU A 61 -13.67 -17.76 -3.19
CA GLU A 61 -14.74 -18.74 -3.44
C GLU A 61 -15.59 -18.31 -4.65
N ASN A 62 -16.00 -17.05 -4.66
CA ASN A 62 -16.86 -16.51 -5.71
C ASN A 62 -16.07 -15.90 -6.88
N LYS A 63 -14.74 -15.78 -6.77
CA LYS A 63 -13.85 -15.19 -7.77
C LYS A 63 -14.27 -13.76 -8.10
N THR A 64 -14.62 -13.01 -7.06
CA THR A 64 -15.02 -11.60 -7.13
C THR A 64 -14.15 -10.76 -6.22
N TYR A 65 -14.34 -9.44 -6.24
CA TYR A 65 -13.70 -8.55 -5.29
C TYR A 65 -14.66 -7.47 -4.81
N LYS A 66 -14.42 -6.97 -3.59
CA LYS A 66 -15.16 -5.86 -2.99
C LYS A 66 -14.23 -4.70 -2.74
N LYS A 67 -14.47 -3.57 -3.42
CA LYS A 67 -13.74 -2.31 -3.19
C LYS A 67 -14.01 -1.78 -1.78
N ILE A 68 -12.94 -1.33 -1.10
CA ILE A 68 -12.99 -0.75 0.25
C ILE A 68 -12.55 0.72 0.29
N GLY A 69 -11.92 1.22 -0.77
CA GLY A 69 -11.51 2.61 -0.92
C GLY A 69 -10.46 2.79 -2.02
N PRO A 70 -10.01 4.03 -2.25
CA PRO A 70 -8.83 4.30 -3.07
C PRO A 70 -7.54 4.05 -2.28
N GLY A 71 -6.39 3.93 -2.95
CA GLY A 71 -5.10 3.69 -2.33
C GLY A 71 -3.95 3.59 -3.33
N THR A 72 -2.85 4.26 -3.04
CA THR A 72 -1.59 4.23 -3.81
C THR A 72 -0.52 3.39 -3.15
N LEU A 73 -0.59 3.23 -1.82
CA LEU A 73 0.30 2.40 -1.02
C LEU A 73 -0.53 1.63 0.01
N MET A 74 -0.13 0.40 0.30
CA MET A 74 -0.71 -0.39 1.39
C MET A 74 0.36 -1.23 2.09
N ALA A 75 0.19 -1.42 3.39
CA ALA A 75 0.98 -2.32 4.23
C ALA A 75 0.09 -2.94 5.31
N GLU A 76 0.53 -4.04 5.91
CA GLU A 76 -0.22 -4.79 6.91
C GLU A 76 0.59 -4.93 8.20
N TYR A 77 -0.11 -4.87 9.34
CA TYR A 77 0.44 -5.25 10.62
C TYR A 77 -0.67 -5.69 11.59
N ASN A 78 -0.52 -6.89 12.17
CA ASN A 78 -1.45 -7.49 13.14
C ASN A 78 -2.92 -7.55 12.67
N ASP A 79 -3.11 -7.96 11.41
CA ASP A 79 -4.39 -8.08 10.72
C ASP A 79 -5.10 -6.73 10.48
N VAL A 80 -4.35 -5.63 10.50
CA VAL A 80 -4.81 -4.30 10.12
C VAL A 80 -4.07 -3.87 8.87
N VAL A 81 -4.82 -3.55 7.82
CA VAL A 81 -4.29 -3.03 6.56
C VAL A 81 -4.32 -1.51 6.61
N TYR A 82 -3.16 -0.89 6.47
CA TYR A 82 -2.97 0.56 6.45
C TYR A 82 -2.80 1.02 5.01
N VAL A 83 -3.58 2.02 4.61
CA VAL A 83 -3.62 2.50 3.24
C VAL A 83 -3.37 3.99 3.19
N ILE A 84 -2.52 4.40 2.25
CA ILE A 84 -2.33 5.80 1.88
C ILE A 84 -2.82 5.96 0.44
N TYR A 85 -3.76 6.87 0.25
CA TYR A 85 -4.14 7.39 -1.05
C TYR A 85 -3.48 8.76 -1.27
N SER A 86 -2.72 8.91 -2.34
CA SER A 86 -2.02 10.14 -2.67
C SER A 86 -2.43 10.67 -4.04
N GLU A 87 -2.82 11.93 -4.10
CA GLU A 87 -3.10 12.66 -5.33
C GLU A 87 -1.94 13.61 -5.59
N THR A 88 -1.23 13.41 -6.70
CA THR A 88 0.01 14.14 -7.01
C THR A 88 -0.20 15.10 -8.17
N ASP A 89 0.10 16.38 -7.95
CA ASP A 89 0.25 17.36 -9.01
C ASP A 89 1.72 17.40 -9.46
N TYR A 90 1.98 16.81 -10.63
CA TYR A 90 3.32 16.76 -11.22
C TYR A 90 3.83 18.09 -11.77
N ASN A 91 2.97 19.11 -11.91
CA ASN A 91 3.44 20.46 -12.27
C ASN A 91 4.12 21.15 -11.10
N THR A 92 3.64 20.88 -9.88
CA THR A 92 4.17 21.46 -8.64
C THR A 92 5.03 20.47 -7.84
N ASN A 93 5.04 19.19 -8.23
CA ASN A 93 5.66 18.08 -7.49
C ASN A 93 5.21 18.02 -6.03
N THR A 94 3.91 18.20 -5.81
CA THR A 94 3.28 18.08 -4.48
C THR A 94 2.17 17.06 -4.48
N SER A 95 1.92 16.46 -3.31
CA SER A 95 0.85 15.50 -3.11
C SER A 95 -0.08 15.89 -1.97
N ASN A 96 -1.35 15.51 -2.07
CA ASN A 96 -2.28 15.47 -0.94
C ASN A 96 -2.56 14.02 -0.56
N HIS A 97 -2.74 13.74 0.74
CA HIS A 97 -2.86 12.38 1.24
C HIS A 97 -4.14 12.18 2.05
N THR A 98 -4.83 11.07 1.78
CA THR A 98 -5.87 10.51 2.65
C THR A 98 -5.39 9.17 3.19
N LEU A 99 -5.46 9.00 4.51
CA LEU A 99 -5.00 7.81 5.21
C LEU A 99 -6.19 7.13 5.87
N TYR A 100 -6.27 5.81 5.76
CA TYR A 100 -7.23 5.00 6.49
C TYR A 100 -6.63 3.65 6.86
N SER A 101 -7.29 2.97 7.79
CA SER A 101 -6.98 1.58 8.11
C SER A 101 -8.21 0.69 7.94
N TYR A 102 -7.96 -0.59 7.72
CA TYR A 102 -8.98 -1.61 7.61
C TYR A 102 -8.62 -2.79 8.52
N ASN A 103 -9.41 -3.01 9.56
CA ASN A 103 -9.23 -4.13 10.46
C ASN A 103 -9.85 -5.38 9.84
N ALA A 104 -9.00 -6.30 9.39
CA ALA A 104 -9.41 -7.50 8.66
C ALA A 104 -10.15 -8.50 9.56
N LYS A 105 -9.94 -8.50 10.87
CA LYS A 105 -10.71 -9.33 11.82
C LYS A 105 -12.17 -8.89 11.93
N THR A 106 -12.39 -7.59 12.05
CA THR A 106 -13.71 -7.00 12.34
C THR A 106 -14.44 -6.48 11.10
N ASN A 107 -13.77 -6.44 9.95
CA ASN A 107 -14.27 -5.85 8.70
C ASN A 107 -14.60 -4.34 8.83
N LYS A 108 -13.90 -3.63 9.71
CA LYS A 108 -14.14 -2.20 9.96
C LYS A 108 -13.08 -1.34 9.29
N LYS A 109 -13.55 -0.30 8.59
CA LYS A 109 -12.72 0.77 8.03
C LYS A 109 -12.71 1.94 9.01
N GLU A 110 -11.52 2.45 9.32
CA GLU A 110 -11.33 3.65 10.13
C GLU A 110 -10.66 4.72 9.25
N GLU A 111 -11.35 5.84 9.03
CA GLU A 111 -10.89 6.93 8.14
C GLU A 111 -10.05 7.99 8.87
N THR A 112 -9.76 7.76 10.16
CA THR A 112 -8.82 8.60 10.90
C THR A 112 -7.39 8.31 10.43
N SER A 113 -6.61 9.36 10.19
CA SER A 113 -5.19 9.21 9.87
C SER A 113 -4.47 8.44 10.97
N PHE A 114 -3.69 7.44 10.58
CA PHE A 114 -2.83 6.67 11.49
C PHE A 114 -1.44 7.28 11.68
N LEU A 115 -1.12 8.39 11.00
CA LEU A 115 0.15 9.11 11.14
C LEU A 115 -0.08 10.56 11.59
N GLN A 116 0.72 11.01 12.55
CA GLN A 116 0.84 12.41 12.98
C GLN A 116 1.95 13.08 12.16
N MET A 117 1.65 13.38 10.89
CA MET A 117 2.63 13.88 9.94
C MET A 117 3.14 15.29 10.31
N PRO A 118 4.46 15.53 10.36
CA PRO A 118 4.99 16.89 10.45
C PRO A 118 4.60 17.70 9.21
N GLU A 119 4.51 19.03 9.33
CA GLU A 119 4.02 19.91 8.23
C GLU A 119 4.77 19.71 6.92
N GLU A 120 6.10 19.53 6.98
CA GLU A 120 6.92 19.33 5.78
C GLU A 120 6.53 18.07 4.99
N LEU A 121 6.08 17.01 5.67
CA LEU A 121 5.77 15.73 5.04
C LEU A 121 4.44 15.76 4.30
N LYS A 122 3.47 16.58 4.75
CA LYS A 122 2.09 16.57 4.25
C LYS A 122 1.93 16.85 2.76
N THR A 123 2.94 17.44 2.12
CA THR A 123 2.94 17.79 0.68
C THR A 123 3.95 17.00 -0.15
N ARG A 124 4.73 16.10 0.46
CA ARG A 124 5.76 15.32 -0.24
C ARG A 124 5.13 14.17 -1.00
N ILE A 125 5.76 13.74 -2.09
CA ILE A 125 5.31 12.57 -2.82
C ILE A 125 5.75 11.31 -2.07
N PHE A 126 4.80 10.46 -1.69
CA PHE A 126 5.10 9.21 -1.00
C PHE A 126 5.37 8.10 -2.00
N TYR A 127 6.44 7.34 -1.76
CA TYR A 127 6.89 6.26 -2.63
C TYR A 127 7.02 4.90 -1.92
N MET A 128 6.98 4.91 -0.58
CA MET A 128 7.04 3.71 0.25
C MET A 128 6.15 3.88 1.48
N LEU A 129 5.44 2.81 1.80
CA LEU A 129 4.89 2.54 3.13
C LEU A 129 5.42 1.16 3.55
N SER A 130 6.05 1.07 4.70
CA SER A 130 6.50 -0.18 5.30
C SER A 130 6.27 -0.14 6.80
N ILE A 131 6.04 -1.30 7.40
CA ILE A 131 5.80 -1.43 8.84
C ILE A 131 6.80 -2.43 9.39
N ASN A 132 7.51 -2.06 10.45
CA ASN A 132 8.44 -2.98 11.10
C ASN A 132 7.62 -4.11 11.77
N PRO A 133 7.89 -5.39 11.43
CA PRO A 133 7.10 -6.51 11.94
C PRO A 133 7.30 -6.79 13.44
N GLU A 134 8.40 -6.34 14.04
CA GLU A 134 8.70 -6.57 15.45
C GLU A 134 7.93 -5.60 16.36
N ASN A 135 7.87 -4.31 16.00
CA ASN A 135 7.35 -3.26 16.89
C ASN A 135 6.14 -2.50 16.33
N GLY A 136 5.83 -2.64 15.04
CA GLY A 136 4.72 -1.95 14.38
C GLY A 136 5.00 -0.50 14.00
N ASP A 137 6.25 -0.04 14.05
CA ASP A 137 6.62 1.31 13.61
C ASP A 137 6.42 1.46 12.10
N PHE A 138 5.88 2.59 11.68
CA PHE A 138 5.67 2.93 10.27
C PHE A 138 6.90 3.64 9.69
N TYR A 139 7.19 3.35 8.43
CA TYR A 139 8.21 3.99 7.63
C TYR A 139 7.59 4.49 6.33
N VAL A 140 7.63 5.80 6.13
CA VAL A 140 7.15 6.46 4.92
C VAL A 140 8.36 7.00 4.15
N GLY A 141 8.54 6.51 2.93
CA GLY A 141 9.59 7.00 2.04
C GLY A 141 9.03 8.05 1.08
N THR A 142 9.77 9.14 0.87
CA THR A 142 9.39 10.21 -0.04
C THR A 142 10.32 10.31 -1.25
N THR A 143 9.88 10.98 -2.30
CA THR A 143 10.72 11.26 -3.47
C THR A 143 10.39 12.62 -4.07
N ASP A 144 11.38 13.24 -4.73
CA ASP A 144 11.21 14.35 -5.67
C ASP A 144 11.62 13.93 -7.10
N TYR A 145 11.91 12.65 -7.30
CA TYR A 145 12.44 12.02 -8.52
C TYR A 145 13.84 12.48 -8.98
N ASN A 146 14.56 13.28 -8.19
CA ASN A 146 15.83 13.89 -8.59
C ASN A 146 16.94 13.69 -7.56
N THR A 147 16.64 13.90 -6.28
CA THR A 147 17.57 13.82 -5.16
C THR A 147 17.28 12.61 -4.29
N ASN A 148 18.15 12.32 -3.33
CA ASN A 148 17.90 11.24 -2.37
C ASN A 148 16.55 11.46 -1.68
N GLY A 149 15.71 10.44 -1.69
CA GLY A 149 14.48 10.41 -0.93
C GLY A 149 14.76 10.32 0.56
N ASP A 150 13.81 10.83 1.36
CA ASP A 150 13.84 10.75 2.81
C ASP A 150 12.98 9.59 3.31
N ILE A 151 13.33 9.04 4.46
CA ILE A 151 12.52 8.10 5.23
C ILE A 151 12.06 8.79 6.51
N TYR A 152 10.76 8.78 6.76
CA TYR A 152 10.13 9.25 7.98
C TYR A 152 9.67 8.05 8.79
N ARG A 153 10.14 7.95 10.03
CA ARG A 153 9.75 6.89 10.96
C ARG A 153 8.73 7.40 11.96
N PHE A 154 7.70 6.59 12.20
CA PHE A 154 6.65 6.84 13.19
C PHE A 154 6.53 5.64 14.11
N LYS A 155 6.19 5.89 15.37
CA LYS A 155 5.77 4.84 16.30
C LYS A 155 4.49 4.17 15.79
N LYS A 156 4.21 2.97 16.29
CA LYS A 156 2.93 2.26 16.08
C LYS A 156 1.67 3.09 16.39
N ASP A 157 1.75 4.07 17.28
CA ASP A 157 0.64 4.99 17.60
C ASP A 157 0.53 6.21 16.66
N GLY A 158 1.40 6.27 15.64
CA GLY A 158 1.44 7.33 14.64
C GLY A 158 2.31 8.53 15.02
N THR A 159 2.93 8.56 16.20
CA THR A 159 3.81 9.67 16.59
C THR A 159 5.11 9.67 15.80
N PHE A 160 5.44 10.82 15.19
CA PHE A 160 6.69 11.01 14.47
C PHE A 160 7.92 10.86 15.39
N ILE A 161 8.95 10.16 14.91
CA ILE A 161 10.20 9.93 15.64
C ILE A 161 11.34 10.70 15.00
N GLU A 162 11.64 10.37 13.75
CA GLU A 162 12.86 10.82 13.08
C GLU A 162 12.71 10.78 11.56
N LYS A 163 13.64 11.48 10.92
CA LYS A 163 13.80 11.56 9.47
C LYS A 163 15.27 11.27 9.15
N PHE A 164 15.52 10.45 8.13
CA PHE A 164 16.85 10.18 7.61
C PHE A 164 16.84 9.96 6.09
N GLU A 165 17.96 10.24 5.42
CA GLU A 165 18.08 9.99 3.98
C GLU A 165 18.05 8.49 3.68
N SER A 166 17.35 8.10 2.62
CA SER A 166 17.30 6.71 2.16
C SER A 166 18.57 6.26 1.41
N GLY A 167 19.42 7.20 1.01
CA GLY A 167 20.61 6.93 0.18
C GLY A 167 20.32 6.65 -1.30
N GLY A 168 19.08 6.84 -1.76
CA GLY A 168 18.69 6.73 -3.17
C GLY A 168 17.44 7.54 -3.48
N VAL A 169 17.09 7.71 -4.76
CA VAL A 169 16.12 8.74 -5.18
C VAL A 169 14.67 8.45 -4.79
N SER A 170 14.24 7.19 -4.91
CA SER A 170 12.85 6.80 -4.71
C SER A 170 12.78 5.50 -3.91
N PRO A 171 12.93 5.56 -2.57
CA PRO A 171 12.85 4.37 -1.73
C PRO A 171 11.48 3.71 -1.92
N ARG A 172 11.46 2.41 -2.25
CA ARG A 172 10.23 1.67 -2.61
C ARG A 172 9.84 0.58 -1.62
N ALA A 173 10.80 0.08 -0.83
CA ALA A 173 10.59 -0.95 0.18
C ALA A 173 11.63 -0.84 1.29
N ALA A 174 11.24 -1.14 2.52
CA ALA A 174 12.14 -1.40 3.62
C ALA A 174 12.21 -2.90 3.90
N VAL A 175 13.41 -3.41 4.19
CA VAL A 175 13.64 -4.78 4.65
C VAL A 175 14.19 -4.69 6.07
N PHE A 176 13.50 -5.35 7.00
CA PHE A 176 13.90 -5.41 8.40
C PHE A 176 14.75 -6.68 8.60
N ILE A 177 15.88 -6.53 9.28
CA ILE A 177 16.85 -7.60 9.51
C ILE A 177 17.00 -7.76 11.03
N ASP A 178 16.89 -9.00 11.49
CA ASP A 178 17.06 -9.41 12.88
C ASP A 178 18.55 -9.60 13.25
#